data_AF-J1L5Q0-F1
#
_entry.id   AF-J1L5Q0-F1
#
_cell.length_a   1.000
_cell.length_b   1.000
_cell.length_c   1.000
_cell.angle_alpha   90.00
_cell.angle_beta   90.00
_cell.angle_gamma   90.00
#
_symmetry.space_group_name_H-M   'P 1'
#
loop_
_entity.id
_entity.type
_entity.pdbx_description
1 polymer ?
#
loop_
_entity_poly.entity_id
_entity_poly.type
_entity_poly.pdbx_seq_one_letter_code
_entity_poly.pdbx_strand_id
1 'polypeptide(L)'
;MDEKKCCGEGYRGIPLEIEASLCRCGGIEGLIERLPPDAAIAARCAAHRALADPFRQKILAMLAVQPLCVCVIKAVLEIADSKLSYHLSVLKKAGLIQGDQQGNWIIYRLTGEGERWAPPRT
;
A
#
# COMPACT_ATOMS: atom_id res chain seq x y z
N MET A 1 25.11 -17.35 -35.72
CA MET A 1 24.29 -18.24 -34.87
C MET A 1 24.77 -17.97 -33.46
N ASP A 2 24.33 -16.82 -32.95
CA ASP A 2 24.88 -16.26 -31.73
C ASP A 2 24.03 -16.77 -30.58
N GLU A 3 24.51 -17.87 -29.99
CA GLU A 3 24.14 -18.34 -28.66
C GLU A 3 24.43 -17.22 -27.67
N LYS A 4 23.53 -16.24 -27.64
CA LYS A 4 23.46 -15.23 -26.60
C LYS A 4 23.41 -15.99 -25.29
N LYS A 5 24.51 -15.86 -24.54
CA LYS A 5 24.76 -16.33 -23.18
C LYS A 5 23.68 -15.73 -22.26
N CYS A 6 22.47 -16.24 -22.37
CA CYS A 6 21.26 -15.64 -21.81
C CYS A 6 21.09 -16.00 -20.33
N CYS A 7 21.88 -16.96 -19.87
CA CYS A 7 21.88 -17.42 -18.50
C CYS A 7 23.30 -17.21 -17.93
N GLY A 8 23.49 -16.04 -17.28
CA GLY A 8 24.74 -15.67 -16.62
C GLY A 8 25.12 -16.64 -15.50
N GLU A 9 26.42 -16.78 -15.24
CA GLU A 9 27.04 -17.81 -14.38
C GLU A 9 26.64 -17.80 -12.89
N GLY A 10 25.67 -16.97 -12.47
CA GLY A 10 25.35 -16.68 -11.07
C GLY A 10 24.30 -17.56 -10.38
N TYR A 11 23.56 -18.42 -11.10
CA TYR A 11 22.44 -19.19 -10.54
C TYR A 11 22.34 -20.61 -11.13
N ARG A 12 23.40 -21.42 -10.98
CA ARG A 12 23.36 -22.82 -11.42
C ARG A 12 22.48 -23.66 -10.51
N GLY A 13 21.68 -24.55 -11.10
CA GLY A 13 20.88 -25.54 -10.35
C GLY A 13 19.47 -25.10 -9.98
N ILE A 14 18.94 -24.03 -10.57
CA ILE A 14 17.52 -23.68 -10.46
C ILE A 14 16.65 -24.58 -11.36
N PRO A 15 15.36 -24.77 -11.04
CA PRO A 15 14.44 -25.51 -11.92
C PRO A 15 14.42 -24.98 -13.35
N LEU A 16 14.42 -25.88 -14.34
CA LEU A 16 14.45 -25.56 -15.78
C LEU A 16 13.36 -24.58 -16.20
N GLU A 17 12.18 -24.65 -15.59
CA GLU A 17 11.06 -23.74 -15.89
C GLU A 17 11.38 -22.29 -15.51
N ILE A 18 12.07 -22.10 -14.38
CA ILE A 18 12.48 -20.77 -13.91
C ILE A 18 13.63 -20.25 -14.78
N GLU A 19 14.61 -21.12 -15.09
CA GLU A 19 15.70 -20.78 -15.99
C GLU A 19 15.18 -20.35 -17.36
N ALA A 20 14.28 -21.12 -17.95
CA ALA A 20 13.63 -20.78 -19.22
C ALA A 20 12.87 -19.45 -19.13
N SER A 21 12.20 -19.16 -18.00
CA SER A 21 11.48 -17.89 -17.80
C SER A 21 12.42 -16.69 -17.66
N LEU A 22 13.54 -16.85 -16.96
CA LEU A 22 14.57 -15.82 -16.85
C LEU A 22 15.23 -15.57 -18.20
N CYS A 23 15.65 -16.63 -18.90
CA CYS A 23 16.24 -16.51 -20.22
C CYS A 23 15.23 -15.83 -21.20
N ARG A 24 13.91 -16.14 -21.16
CA ARG A 24 12.88 -15.40 -21.93
C ARG A 24 12.81 -13.91 -21.63
N CYS A 25 13.15 -13.52 -20.40
CA CYS A 25 13.06 -12.15 -19.94
C CYS A 25 14.40 -11.39 -20.13
N GLY A 26 15.46 -12.01 -20.66
CA GLY A 26 16.78 -11.39 -20.82
C GLY A 26 17.73 -11.65 -19.64
N GLY A 27 17.51 -12.74 -18.92
CA GLY A 27 18.27 -13.11 -17.73
C GLY A 27 18.00 -12.16 -16.55
N ILE A 28 18.98 -12.09 -15.64
CA ILE A 28 18.88 -11.26 -14.44
C ILE A 28 18.88 -9.77 -14.81
N GLU A 29 19.66 -9.37 -15.79
CA GLU A 29 19.70 -7.97 -16.25
C GLU A 29 18.33 -7.54 -16.77
N GLY A 30 17.71 -8.33 -17.65
CA GLY A 30 16.35 -8.06 -18.11
C GLY A 30 15.29 -8.14 -17.00
N LEU A 31 15.50 -8.95 -15.96
CA LEU A 31 14.63 -8.94 -14.78
C LEU A 31 14.77 -7.63 -14.00
N ILE A 32 15.99 -7.18 -13.74
CA ILE A 32 16.29 -5.92 -13.03
C ILE A 32 15.67 -4.73 -13.78
N GLU A 33 15.81 -4.69 -15.11
CA GLU A 33 15.20 -3.64 -15.94
C GLU A 33 13.67 -3.59 -15.86
N ARG A 34 13.01 -4.70 -15.52
CA ARG A 34 11.55 -4.75 -15.31
C ARG A 34 11.12 -4.43 -13.88
N LEU A 35 12.04 -4.38 -12.92
CA LEU A 35 11.68 -4.01 -11.56
C LEU A 35 11.26 -2.53 -11.52
N PRO A 36 10.25 -2.18 -10.70
CA PRO A 36 9.97 -0.78 -10.42
C PRO A 36 11.22 -0.11 -9.83
N PRO A 37 11.46 1.18 -10.12
CA PRO A 37 12.57 1.90 -9.51
C PRO A 37 12.43 1.92 -7.99
N ASP A 38 13.55 1.96 -7.27
CA ASP A 38 13.58 1.93 -5.80
C ASP A 38 12.70 3.01 -5.15
N ALA A 39 12.59 4.18 -5.79
CA ALA A 39 11.69 5.25 -5.34
C ALA A 39 10.21 4.82 -5.31
N ALA A 40 9.77 4.07 -6.32
CA ALA A 40 8.40 3.54 -6.38
C ALA A 40 8.18 2.46 -5.31
N ILE A 41 9.19 1.61 -5.08
CA ILE A 41 9.15 0.60 -4.02
C ILE A 41 9.08 1.27 -2.64
N ALA A 42 9.90 2.30 -2.41
CA ALA A 42 9.93 3.06 -1.17
C ALA A 42 8.59 3.75 -0.88
N ALA A 43 7.98 4.36 -1.91
CA ALA A 43 6.65 4.97 -1.80
C ALA A 43 5.58 3.93 -1.41
N ARG A 44 5.58 2.75 -2.05
CA ARG A 44 4.67 1.64 -1.72
C ARG A 44 4.89 1.15 -0.28
N CYS A 45 6.15 1.00 0.15
CA CYS A 45 6.49 0.63 1.53
C CYS A 45 6.00 1.66 2.55
N ALA A 46 6.04 2.96 2.23
CA ALA A 46 5.51 4.00 3.11
C ALA A 46 3.99 3.84 3.33
N ALA A 47 3.23 3.58 2.27
CA ALA A 47 1.80 3.27 2.37
C ALA A 47 1.56 1.99 3.20
N HIS A 48 2.31 0.90 2.95
CA HIS A 48 2.20 -0.33 3.73
C HIS A 48 2.45 -0.12 5.23
N ARG A 49 3.44 0.70 5.61
CA ARG A 49 3.69 1.04 7.02
C ARG A 49 2.51 1.79 7.64
N ALA A 50 1.91 2.72 6.90
CA ALA A 50 0.69 3.40 7.33
C ALA A 50 -0.52 2.47 7.41
N LEU A 51 -0.51 1.34 6.70
CA LEU A 51 -1.59 0.35 6.70
C LEU A 51 -1.41 -0.79 7.70
N ALA A 52 -0.17 -1.03 8.16
CA ALA A 52 0.19 -2.13 9.08
C ALA A 52 -0.26 -1.89 10.53
N ASP A 53 -1.54 -1.62 10.74
CA ASP A 53 -2.17 -1.50 12.06
C ASP A 53 -3.68 -1.77 11.96
N PRO A 54 -4.25 -2.55 12.89
CA PRO A 54 -5.64 -2.96 12.83
C PRO A 54 -6.64 -1.80 12.98
N PHE A 55 -6.34 -0.76 13.76
CA PHE A 55 -7.23 0.40 13.88
C PHE A 55 -7.26 1.19 12.58
N ARG A 56 -6.09 1.37 11.93
CA ARG A 56 -6.02 2.07 10.64
C ARG A 56 -6.78 1.32 9.54
N GLN A 57 -6.70 -0.01 9.50
CA GLN A 57 -7.51 -0.84 8.61
C GLN A 57 -9.01 -0.69 8.86
N LYS A 58 -9.44 -0.71 10.12
CA LYS A 58 -10.85 -0.49 10.48
C LYS A 58 -11.32 0.91 10.07
N ILE A 59 -10.49 1.95 10.24
CA ILE A 59 -10.80 3.31 9.79
C ILE A 59 -11.03 3.33 8.28
N LEU A 60 -10.12 2.73 7.49
CA LEU A 60 -10.30 2.66 6.03
C LEU A 60 -11.60 1.94 5.65
N ALA A 61 -11.89 0.79 6.29
CA ALA A 61 -13.11 0.04 6.05
C ALA A 61 -14.37 0.87 6.35
N MET A 62 -14.40 1.58 7.48
CA MET A 62 -15.52 2.47 7.83
C MET A 62 -15.67 3.62 6.82
N LEU A 63 -14.57 4.25 6.41
CA LEU A 63 -14.58 5.36 5.46
C LEU A 63 -14.90 4.91 4.02
N ALA A 64 -14.68 3.63 3.70
CA ALA A 64 -15.13 3.02 2.46
C ALA A 64 -16.66 2.86 2.41
N VAL A 65 -17.34 2.78 3.56
CA VAL A 65 -18.81 2.79 3.61
C VAL A 65 -19.33 4.19 3.35
N GLN A 66 -18.81 5.19 4.08
CA GLN A 66 -19.19 6.59 3.94
C GLN A 66 -18.20 7.54 4.62
N PRO A 67 -18.20 8.85 4.28
CA PRO A 67 -17.47 9.86 5.05
C PRO A 67 -17.98 9.96 6.49
N LEU A 68 -17.07 10.09 7.46
CA LEU A 68 -17.39 10.07 8.90
C LEU A 68 -16.66 11.17 9.67
N CYS A 69 -17.32 11.71 10.70
CA CYS A 69 -16.66 12.56 11.67
C CYS A 69 -15.90 11.75 12.73
N VAL A 70 -14.99 12.40 13.46
CA VAL A 70 -14.18 11.77 14.53
C VAL A 70 -15.05 11.07 15.57
N CYS A 71 -16.20 11.65 15.93
CA CYS A 71 -17.06 11.09 16.97
C CYS A 71 -17.65 9.73 16.59
N VAL A 72 -18.05 9.55 15.34
CA VAL A 72 -18.56 8.25 14.87
C VAL A 72 -17.43 7.22 14.82
N ILE A 73 -16.26 7.60 14.31
CA ILE A 73 -15.08 6.72 14.28
C ILE A 73 -14.71 6.28 15.70
N LYS A 74 -14.72 7.21 16.66
CA LYS A 74 -14.43 6.92 18.08
C LYS A 74 -15.45 5.96 18.68
N ALA A 75 -16.74 6.18 18.42
CA ALA A 75 -17.81 5.33 18.94
C ALA A 75 -17.68 3.87 18.49
N VAL A 76 -17.15 3.63 17.29
CA VAL A 76 -16.93 2.26 16.77
C VAL A 76 -15.63 1.64 17.28
N LEU A 77 -14.56 2.42 17.44
CA LEU A 77 -13.25 1.88 17.82
C LEU A 77 -13.02 1.76 19.33
N GLU A 78 -13.75 2.54 20.13
CA GLU A 78 -13.65 2.55 21.60
C GLU A 78 -12.21 2.73 22.13
N ILE A 79 -11.46 3.65 21.49
CA ILE A 79 -10.08 3.99 21.88
C ILE A 79 -9.95 5.41 22.43
N ALA A 80 -8.85 5.67 23.13
CA ALA A 80 -8.50 6.99 23.62
C ALA A 80 -8.33 8.01 22.48
N ASP A 81 -8.67 9.28 22.73
CA ASP A 81 -8.64 10.36 21.74
C ASP A 81 -7.24 10.63 21.18
N SER A 82 -6.22 10.56 22.02
CA SER A 82 -4.82 10.71 21.60
C SER A 82 -4.40 9.61 20.61
N LYS A 83 -4.85 8.38 20.86
CA LYS A 83 -4.59 7.23 19.99
C LYS A 83 -5.33 7.36 18.66
N LEU A 84 -6.62 7.72 18.69
CA LEU A 84 -7.39 7.96 17.46
C LEU A 84 -6.77 9.09 16.62
N SER A 85 -6.42 10.21 17.25
CA SER A 85 -5.78 11.34 16.57
C SER A 85 -4.46 10.95 15.91
N TYR A 86 -3.66 10.11 16.58
CA TYR A 86 -2.44 9.54 16.01
C TYR A 86 -2.74 8.72 14.75
N HIS A 87 -3.70 7.79 14.80
CA HIS A 87 -4.06 6.96 13.64
C HIS A 87 -4.56 7.80 12.46
N LEU A 88 -5.43 8.78 12.70
CA LEU A 88 -5.92 9.71 11.67
C LEU A 88 -4.78 10.55 11.07
N SER A 89 -3.84 11.01 11.89
CA SER A 89 -2.66 11.77 11.44
C SER A 89 -1.74 10.92 10.56
N VAL A 90 -1.47 9.67 10.94
CA VAL A 90 -0.66 8.73 10.14
C VAL A 90 -1.32 8.48 8.77
N LEU A 91 -2.63 8.22 8.75
CA LEU A 91 -3.37 7.99 7.51
C LEU A 91 -3.41 9.24 6.61
N LYS A 92 -3.59 10.43 7.20
CA LYS A 92 -3.57 11.70 6.46
C LYS A 92 -2.19 12.00 5.88
N LYS A 93 -1.12 11.79 6.65
CA LYS A 93 0.27 11.97 6.17
C LYS A 93 0.63 10.99 5.05
N ALA A 94 0.07 9.79 5.07
CA ALA A 94 0.21 8.81 4.00
C ALA A 94 -0.67 9.12 2.77
N GLY A 95 -1.47 10.19 2.81
CA GLY A 95 -2.36 10.57 1.73
C GLY A 95 -3.53 9.62 1.52
N LEU A 96 -3.83 8.73 2.48
CA LEU A 96 -4.90 7.72 2.37
C LEU A 96 -6.28 8.29 2.72
N ILE A 97 -6.31 9.28 3.60
CA ILE A 97 -7.53 9.98 3.99
C ILE A 97 -7.34 11.49 3.89
N GLN A 98 -8.43 12.19 3.69
CA GLN A 98 -8.49 13.64 3.82
C GLN A 98 -9.63 14.02 4.77
N GLY A 99 -9.53 15.19 5.37
CA GLY A 99 -10.52 15.69 6.33
C GLY A 99 -10.84 17.14 6.05
N ASP A 100 -12.13 17.44 5.90
CA ASP A 100 -12.63 18.78 5.58
C ASP A 100 -13.45 19.31 6.75
N GLN A 101 -13.25 20.58 7.10
CA GLN A 101 -14.00 21.22 8.17
C GLN A 101 -15.41 21.58 7.70
N GLN A 102 -16.41 21.13 8.44
CA GLN A 102 -17.83 21.42 8.23
C GLN A 102 -18.43 21.88 9.56
N GLY A 103 -18.49 23.21 9.73
CA GLY A 103 -18.86 23.82 11.01
C GLY A 103 -17.93 23.39 12.14
N ASN A 104 -18.50 22.73 13.15
CA ASN A 104 -17.77 22.26 14.33
C ASN A 104 -17.12 20.89 14.14
N TRP A 105 -17.27 20.27 12.96
CA TRP A 105 -16.82 18.91 12.70
C TRP A 105 -15.72 18.87 11.64
N ILE A 106 -14.85 17.88 11.73
CA ILE A 106 -13.99 17.46 10.62
C ILE A 106 -14.56 16.15 10.08
N ILE A 107 -14.94 16.16 8.80
CA ILE A 107 -15.45 14.97 8.11
C ILE A 107 -14.31 14.35 7.32
N TYR A 108 -13.97 13.11 7.66
CA TYR A 108 -12.96 12.33 6.97
C TYR A 108 -13.57 11.53 5.84
N ARG A 109 -12.81 11.39 4.75
CA ARG A 109 -13.14 10.55 3.58
C ARG A 109 -11.87 9.90 3.03
N LEU A 110 -12.02 8.80 2.31
CA LEU A 110 -10.90 8.23 1.55
C LEU A 110 -10.46 9.21 0.45
N THR A 111 -9.18 9.19 0.13
CA THR A 111 -8.65 9.76 -1.11
C THR A 111 -8.67 8.70 -2.21
N GLY A 112 -8.33 9.06 -3.45
CA GLY A 112 -8.15 8.07 -4.52
C GLY A 112 -7.06 7.04 -4.20
N GLU A 113 -6.01 7.41 -3.46
CA GLU A 113 -5.02 6.45 -2.97
C GLU A 113 -5.61 5.58 -1.85
N GLY A 114 -6.38 6.16 -0.92
CA GLY A 114 -7.08 5.41 0.12
C GLY A 114 -8.04 4.36 -0.43
N GLU A 115 -8.75 4.67 -1.52
CA GLU A 115 -9.66 3.73 -2.19
C GLU A 115 -8.93 2.51 -2.76
N ARG A 116 -7.69 2.66 -3.26
CA ARG A 116 -6.88 1.52 -3.74
C ARG A 116 -6.53 0.52 -2.63
N TRP A 117 -6.48 0.98 -1.39
CA TRP A 117 -6.10 0.17 -0.22
C TRP A 117 -7.28 -0.23 0.65
N ALA A 118 -8.47 0.31 0.38
CA ALA A 118 -9.66 -0.02 1.14
C ALA A 118 -10.02 -1.50 0.94
N PRO A 119 -10.33 -2.24 2.03
CA PRO A 119 -10.79 -3.61 1.89
C PRO A 119 -12.11 -3.66 1.10
N PRO A 120 -12.36 -4.74 0.33
CA PRO A 120 -13.60 -4.89 -0.40
C PRO A 120 -14.81 -4.83 0.54
N ARG A 121 -15.89 -4.18 0.09
CA ARG A 121 -17.17 -4.12 0.81
C ARG A 121 -17.82 -5.50 0.72
N THR A 122 -17.91 -6.22 1.84
CA THR A 122 -18.65 -7.50 1.97
C THR A 122 -20.13 -7.27 2.20
#